data_AF-A0A2V6M6S8-F1
#
_entry.id   AF-A0A2V6M6S8-F1
#
_cell.length_a   1.000
_cell.length_b   1.000
_cell.length_c   1.000
_cell.angle_alpha   90.00
_cell.angle_beta   90.00
_cell.angle_gamma   90.00
#
_symmetry.space_group_name_H-M   'P 1'
#
loop_
_entity.id
_entity.type
_entity.pdbx_description
1 polymer ?
#
loop_
_entity_poly.entity_id
_entity_poly.type
_entity_poly.pdbx_seq_one_letter_code
_entity_poly.pdbx_strand_id
1 'polypeptide(L)'
;MNVPLEDNFSDVIGKAQRGLEISDSGLAEKARLDASTMRKLRGGHFDELALFRVAPVLGLGARALNDLAQNEYRPAAREIDGLAVFNTPFHDMRVNAFLVSDPKSRKAIAFDTGADCRPILDRVAKEKLAVKLILLTHAHTDHIADLGRLKKETGAPVYISERESIPGAETIPEGHEFNV
;
A
#
# COMPACT_ATOMS: atom_id res chain seq x y z
N MET A 1 16.54 -3.50 -15.83
CA MET A 1 15.17 -3.84 -16.27
C MET A 1 14.25 -2.75 -15.76
N ASN A 2 13.46 -2.09 -16.61
CA ASN A 2 12.54 -1.03 -16.18
C ASN A 2 11.21 -1.69 -15.79
N VAL A 3 10.90 -1.73 -14.49
CA VAL A 3 9.62 -2.26 -14.00
C VAL A 3 8.61 -1.11 -14.05
N PRO A 4 7.46 -1.27 -14.74
CA PRO A 4 6.44 -0.23 -14.76
C PRO A 4 5.86 -0.03 -13.36
N LEU A 5 5.50 1.21 -13.03
CA LEU A 5 4.74 1.50 -11.82
C LEU A 5 3.30 0.99 -12.01
N GLU A 6 2.76 0.40 -10.95
CA GLU A 6 1.38 -0.10 -10.93
C GLU A 6 0.37 1.06 -11.00
N ASP A 7 0.54 2.05 -10.12
CA ASP A 7 -0.30 3.23 -10.07
C ASP A 7 0.22 4.36 -10.96
N ASN A 8 -0.72 5.06 -11.61
CA ASN A 8 -0.47 6.34 -12.24
C ASN A 8 -0.97 7.51 -11.35
N PHE A 9 -0.76 8.76 -11.81
CA PHE A 9 -1.15 9.95 -11.05
C PHE A 9 -2.66 10.02 -10.74
N SER A 10 -3.52 9.51 -11.63
CA SER A 10 -4.97 9.53 -11.43
C SER A 10 -5.43 8.50 -10.39
N ASP A 11 -4.72 7.37 -10.28
CA ASP A 11 -4.92 6.40 -9.20
C ASP A 11 -4.56 7.01 -7.85
N VAL A 12 -3.42 7.71 -7.77
CA VAL A 12 -2.98 8.41 -6.55
C VAL A 12 -4.00 9.47 -6.12
N ILE A 13 -4.50 10.29 -7.06
CA ILE A 13 -5.57 11.26 -6.80
C ILE A 13 -6.82 10.55 -6.27
N GLY A 14 -7.25 9.48 -6.94
CA GLY A 14 -8.46 8.73 -6.56
C GLY A 14 -8.35 8.06 -5.19
N LYS A 15 -7.19 7.49 -4.85
CA LYS A 15 -6.93 6.87 -3.54
C LYS A 15 -6.91 7.92 -2.43
N ALA A 16 -6.18 9.01 -2.61
CA ALA A 16 -6.12 10.09 -1.62
C ALA A 16 -7.50 10.73 -1.39
N GLN A 17 -8.24 10.99 -2.47
CA GLN A 17 -9.58 11.54 -2.39
C GLN A 17 -10.54 10.62 -1.62
N ARG A 18 -10.53 9.31 -1.89
CA ARG A 18 -11.33 8.32 -1.16
C ARG A 18 -10.95 8.27 0.32
N GLY A 19 -9.65 8.22 0.62
CA GLY A 19 -9.16 8.18 2.01
C GLY A 19 -9.46 9.44 2.83
N LEU A 20 -9.67 10.58 2.16
CA LEU A 20 -10.10 11.84 2.79
C LEU A 20 -11.62 12.05 2.77
N GLU A 21 -12.38 11.10 2.23
CA GLU A 21 -13.84 11.16 2.10
C GLU A 21 -14.34 12.43 1.35
N ILE A 22 -13.57 12.93 0.39
CA ILE A 22 -13.92 14.12 -0.38
C ILE A 22 -14.72 13.71 -1.63
N SER A 23 -15.91 14.26 -1.81
CA SER A 23 -16.70 14.04 -3.03
C SER A 23 -16.06 14.69 -4.26
N ASP A 24 -16.38 14.22 -5.47
CA ASP A 24 -15.86 14.81 -6.71
C ASP A 24 -16.21 16.30 -6.84
N SER A 25 -17.43 16.69 -6.46
CA SER A 25 -17.86 18.08 -6.44
C SER A 25 -17.10 18.91 -5.39
N GLY A 26 -16.89 18.35 -4.20
CA GLY A 26 -16.15 19.02 -3.13
C GLY A 26 -14.68 19.21 -3.49
N LEU A 27 -14.06 18.26 -4.18
CA LEU A 27 -12.69 18.40 -4.67
C LEU A 27 -12.61 19.47 -5.75
N ALA A 28 -13.52 19.44 -6.73
CA ALA A 28 -13.57 20.44 -7.81
C ALA A 28 -13.74 21.87 -7.25
N GLU A 29 -14.65 22.05 -6.29
CA GLU A 29 -14.88 23.33 -5.63
C GLU A 29 -13.63 23.84 -4.89
N LYS A 30 -13.03 23.00 -4.03
CA LYS A 30 -11.82 23.34 -3.26
C LYS A 30 -10.62 23.65 -4.17
N ALA A 31 -10.47 22.89 -5.26
CA ALA A 31 -9.43 23.08 -6.26
C ALA A 31 -9.74 24.22 -7.25
N ARG A 32 -10.94 24.83 -7.20
CA ARG A 32 -11.42 25.85 -8.15
C ARG A 32 -11.32 25.37 -9.60
N LEU A 33 -11.82 24.16 -9.85
CA LEU A 33 -11.88 23.53 -11.16
C LEU A 33 -13.33 23.31 -11.56
N ASP A 34 -13.62 23.42 -12.85
CA ASP A 34 -14.92 23.01 -13.37
C ASP A 34 -15.03 21.47 -13.41
N ALA A 35 -16.26 20.97 -13.45
CA ALA A 35 -16.54 19.54 -13.43
C ALA A 35 -15.95 18.79 -14.63
N SER A 36 -15.82 19.43 -15.80
CA SER A 36 -15.23 18.81 -16.98
C SER A 36 -13.74 18.61 -16.81
N THR A 37 -13.02 19.59 -16.28
CA THR A 37 -11.58 19.53 -16.01
C THR A 37 -11.30 18.46 -14.95
N MET A 38 -12.09 18.41 -13.87
CA MET A 38 -11.96 17.38 -12.84
C MET A 38 -12.19 15.96 -13.41
N ARG A 39 -13.22 15.78 -14.23
CA ARG A 39 -13.51 14.47 -14.86
C ARG A 39 -12.38 14.02 -15.78
N LYS A 40 -11.81 14.93 -16.58
CA LYS A 40 -10.67 14.63 -17.46
C LYS A 40 -9.44 14.20 -16.66
N LEU A 41 -9.11 14.95 -15.61
CA LEU A 41 -7.98 14.66 -14.73
C LEU A 41 -8.12 13.28 -14.05
N ARG A 42 -9.30 12.95 -13.52
CA ARG A 42 -9.61 11.63 -12.95
C ARG A 42 -9.60 10.51 -13.98
N GLY A 43 -9.89 10.83 -15.24
CA GLY A 43 -9.79 9.90 -16.36
C GLY A 43 -8.38 9.77 -16.94
N GLY A 44 -7.34 10.20 -16.22
CA GLY A 44 -5.94 10.07 -16.64
C GLY A 44 -5.47 11.10 -17.67
N HIS A 45 -6.25 12.14 -17.96
CA HIS A 45 -5.80 13.22 -18.84
C HIS A 45 -4.97 14.22 -18.03
N PHE A 46 -3.67 14.24 -18.30
CA PHE A 46 -2.76 15.14 -17.62
C PHE A 46 -3.06 16.61 -17.97
N ASP A 47 -3.29 17.41 -16.93
CA ASP A 47 -3.37 18.86 -16.97
C ASP A 47 -2.59 19.37 -15.75
N GLU A 48 -1.45 20.01 -16.01
CA GLU A 48 -0.52 20.45 -14.97
C GLU A 48 -1.19 21.44 -14.01
N LEU A 49 -1.91 22.43 -14.52
CA LEU A 49 -2.57 23.44 -13.68
C LEU A 49 -3.63 22.79 -12.78
N ALA A 50 -4.42 21.87 -13.34
CA ALA A 50 -5.41 21.13 -12.57
C ALA A 50 -4.73 20.30 -11.48
N LEU A 51 -3.71 19.51 -11.82
CA LEU A 51 -2.95 18.68 -10.88
C LEU A 51 -2.37 19.50 -9.72
N PHE A 52 -1.74 20.63 -10.01
CA PHE A 52 -1.19 21.53 -8.99
C PHE A 52 -2.24 22.18 -8.09
N ARG A 53 -3.49 22.31 -8.56
CA ARG A 53 -4.63 22.77 -7.74
C ARG A 53 -5.21 21.66 -6.88
N VAL A 54 -5.24 20.42 -7.37
CA VAL A 54 -5.83 19.29 -6.66
C VAL A 54 -4.88 18.75 -5.58
N ALA A 55 -3.58 18.67 -5.87
CA ALA A 55 -2.58 18.11 -4.97
C ALA A 55 -2.62 18.67 -3.52
N PRO A 56 -2.59 20.00 -3.28
CA PRO A 56 -2.62 20.52 -1.91
C PRO A 56 -3.95 20.27 -1.18
N VAL A 57 -5.08 20.19 -1.91
CA VAL A 57 -6.39 19.85 -1.31
C VAL A 57 -6.38 18.42 -0.77
N LEU A 58 -5.63 17.53 -1.42
CA LEU A 58 -5.47 16.13 -1.05
C LEU A 58 -4.26 15.86 -0.15
N GLY A 59 -3.51 16.90 0.26
CA GLY A 59 -2.28 16.75 1.03
C GLY A 59 -1.14 16.05 0.27
N LEU A 60 -1.18 16.06 -1.07
CA LEU A 60 -0.19 15.42 -1.93
C LEU A 60 0.94 16.38 -2.31
N GLY A 61 2.15 15.85 -2.46
CA GLY A 61 3.27 16.59 -3.02
C GLY A 61 3.07 16.86 -4.51
N ALA A 62 2.71 18.09 -4.88
CA ALA A 62 2.38 18.46 -6.27
C ALA A 62 3.50 18.13 -7.28
N ARG A 63 4.77 18.38 -6.91
CA ARG A 63 5.92 18.05 -7.77
C ARG A 63 6.05 16.55 -7.99
N ALA A 64 6.02 15.75 -6.92
CA ALA A 64 6.10 14.29 -7.04
C ALA A 64 4.95 13.71 -7.88
N LEU A 65 3.74 14.25 -7.72
CA LEU A 65 2.58 13.85 -8.52
C LEU A 65 2.72 14.24 -10.00
N ASN A 66 3.30 15.41 -10.28
CA ASN A 66 3.63 15.85 -11.64
C ASN A 66 4.71 14.95 -12.27
N ASP A 67 5.80 14.66 -11.56
CA ASP A 67 6.88 13.79 -12.05
C ASP A 67 6.35 12.38 -12.34
N LEU A 68 5.40 11.89 -11.54
CA LEU A 68 4.68 10.64 -11.81
C LEU A 68 3.83 10.75 -13.08
N ALA A 69 3.07 11.84 -13.25
CA ALA A 69 2.20 12.06 -14.41
C ALA A 69 2.98 12.18 -15.74
N GLN A 70 4.17 12.79 -15.68
CA GLN A 70 5.09 12.90 -16.82
C GLN A 70 5.97 11.67 -17.02
N ASN A 71 5.79 10.64 -16.18
CA ASN A 71 6.54 9.40 -16.22
C ASN A 71 8.06 9.59 -16.01
N GLU A 72 8.44 10.64 -15.27
CA GLU A 72 9.82 11.01 -14.92
C GLU A 72 10.26 10.39 -13.58
N TYR A 73 9.32 10.12 -12.67
CA TYR A 73 9.63 9.48 -11.40
C TYR A 73 10.06 8.01 -11.58
N ARG A 74 11.25 7.68 -11.08
CA ARG A 74 11.77 6.31 -11.01
C ARG A 74 12.39 6.06 -9.63
N PRO A 75 11.84 5.15 -8.82
CA PRO A 75 12.48 4.81 -7.56
C PRO A 75 13.82 4.13 -7.84
N ALA A 76 14.85 4.51 -7.09
CA ALA A 76 16.11 3.79 -7.11
C ALA A 76 15.89 2.39 -6.52
N ALA A 77 16.17 1.35 -7.31
CA ALA A 77 16.15 -0.01 -6.81
C ALA A 77 17.21 -0.16 -5.69
N ARG A 78 16.77 -0.68 -4.55
CA ARG A 78 17.65 -1.00 -3.41
C ARG A 78 17.38 -2.42 -2.98
N GLU A 79 18.44 -3.19 -2.84
CA GLU A 79 18.36 -4.46 -2.15
C GLU A 79 18.29 -4.19 -0.65
N ILE A 80 17.30 -4.79 -0.01
CA ILE A 80 17.12 -4.74 1.44
C ILE A 80 17.43 -6.15 1.93
N ASP A 81 18.47 -6.28 2.75
CA ASP A 81 18.84 -7.57 3.32
C ASP A 81 17.69 -8.14 4.16
N GLY A 82 17.43 -9.43 4.00
CA GLY A 82 16.32 -10.11 4.66
C GLY A 82 14.91 -9.76 4.17
N LEU A 83 14.75 -8.95 3.11
CA LEU A 83 13.45 -8.71 2.47
C LEU A 83 13.12 -9.81 1.44
N ALA A 84 11.97 -10.47 1.64
CA ALA A 84 11.37 -11.35 0.66
C ALA A 84 10.03 -10.77 0.18
N VAL A 85 9.83 -10.76 -1.14
CA VAL A 85 8.59 -10.35 -1.80
C VAL A 85 7.88 -11.59 -2.31
N PHE A 86 6.59 -11.70 -2.00
CA PHE A 86 5.70 -12.74 -2.49
C PHE A 86 4.61 -12.10 -3.31
N ASN A 87 4.29 -12.71 -4.43
CA ASN A 87 3.29 -12.18 -5.33
C ASN A 87 2.33 -13.30 -5.73
N THR A 88 1.10 -13.20 -5.22
CA THR A 88 0.09 -14.26 -5.30
C THR A 88 -1.04 -13.87 -6.25
N PRO A 89 -1.52 -14.78 -7.12
CA PRO A 89 -2.67 -14.52 -7.97
C PRO A 89 -3.94 -14.24 -7.16
N PHE A 90 -4.70 -13.21 -7.55
CA PHE A 90 -6.01 -12.90 -7.01
C PHE A 90 -6.92 -12.49 -8.17
N HIS A 91 -7.84 -13.37 -8.58
CA HIS A 91 -8.62 -13.20 -9.80
C HIS A 91 -7.75 -12.89 -11.03
N ASP A 92 -7.97 -11.74 -11.67
CA ASP A 92 -7.24 -11.24 -12.84
C ASP A 92 -6.01 -10.39 -12.49
N MET A 93 -5.75 -10.18 -11.19
CA MET A 93 -4.62 -9.40 -10.69
C MET A 93 -3.67 -10.24 -9.82
N ARG A 94 -2.61 -9.59 -9.32
CA ARG A 94 -1.60 -10.21 -8.45
C ARG A 94 -1.33 -9.28 -7.27
N VAL A 95 -1.26 -9.85 -6.07
CA VAL A 95 -1.17 -9.10 -4.81
C VAL A 95 0.21 -9.35 -4.21
N ASN A 96 0.83 -8.27 -3.74
CA ASN A 96 2.10 -8.36 -3.05
C ASN A 96 1.90 -8.59 -1.55
N ALA A 97 2.75 -9.44 -0.98
CA ALA A 97 2.95 -9.56 0.45
C ALA A 97 4.46 -9.63 0.71
N PHE A 98 4.88 -9.19 1.90
CA PHE A 98 6.30 -9.06 2.21
C PHE A 98 6.64 -9.78 3.51
N LEU A 99 7.87 -10.28 3.57
CA LEU A 99 8.46 -10.76 4.82
C LEU A 99 9.80 -10.07 4.98
N VAL A 100 9.96 -9.31 6.06
CA VAL A 100 11.24 -8.71 6.44
C VAL A 100 11.80 -9.53 7.59
N SER A 101 13.03 -9.97 7.47
CA SER A 101 13.72 -10.76 8.48
C SER A 101 15.06 -10.14 8.86
N ASP A 102 15.44 -10.26 10.14
CA ASP A 102 16.81 -9.98 10.57
C ASP A 102 17.64 -11.27 10.43
N PRO A 103 18.67 -11.32 9.56
CA PRO A 103 19.49 -12.50 9.36
C PRO A 103 20.19 -12.98 10.64
N LYS A 104 20.45 -12.08 11.61
CA LYS A 104 21.15 -12.44 12.86
C LYS A 104 20.22 -13.10 13.86
N SER A 105 19.10 -12.46 14.19
CA SER A 105 18.16 -12.98 15.19
C SER A 105 17.14 -13.98 14.63
N ARG A 106 16.97 -14.01 13.31
CA ARG A 106 15.90 -14.74 12.59
C ARG A 106 14.48 -14.31 12.95
N LYS A 107 14.32 -13.16 13.62
CA LYS A 107 13.00 -12.56 13.80
C LYS A 107 12.52 -12.01 12.48
N ALA A 108 11.21 -12.09 12.25
CA ALA A 108 10.60 -11.61 11.03
C ALA A 108 9.30 -10.85 11.28
N ILE A 109 8.95 -10.00 10.34
CA ILE A 109 7.69 -9.25 10.27
C ILE A 109 7.06 -9.56 8.91
N ALA A 110 5.81 -10.02 8.94
CA ALA A 110 5.03 -10.17 7.71
C ALA A 110 4.25 -8.89 7.45
N PHE A 111 4.21 -8.45 6.19
CA PHE A 111 3.33 -7.39 5.72
C PHE A 111 2.32 -7.97 4.75
N ASP A 112 1.05 -7.82 5.09
CA ASP A 112 -0.09 -8.46 4.41
C ASP A 112 0.03 -9.99 4.32
N THR A 113 -0.99 -10.62 3.74
CA THR A 113 -1.02 -12.08 3.54
C THR A 113 -0.95 -12.47 2.08
N GLY A 114 -1.20 -11.51 1.19
CA GLY A 114 -1.57 -11.78 -0.19
C GLY A 114 -2.86 -12.60 -0.26
N ALA A 115 -3.14 -13.16 -1.43
CA ALA A 115 -4.25 -14.06 -1.64
C ALA A 115 -4.05 -15.45 -0.99
N ASP A 116 -2.80 -15.79 -0.67
CA ASP A 116 -2.38 -17.10 -0.16
C ASP A 116 -1.06 -16.97 0.59
N CYS A 117 -1.05 -17.29 1.88
CA CYS A 117 0.15 -17.11 2.71
C CYS A 117 1.12 -18.30 2.64
N ARG A 118 0.85 -19.36 1.84
CA ARG A 118 1.76 -20.52 1.69
C ARG A 118 3.21 -20.14 1.44
N PRO A 119 3.53 -19.25 0.47
CA PRO A 119 4.93 -18.94 0.18
C PRO A 119 5.65 -18.27 1.35
N ILE A 120 4.92 -17.48 2.15
CA ILE A 120 5.45 -16.87 3.39
C ILE A 120 5.77 -17.97 4.39
N LEU A 121 4.81 -18.88 4.65
CA LEU A 121 5.00 -19.99 5.61
C LEU A 121 6.14 -20.93 5.18
N ASP A 122 6.26 -21.25 3.89
CA ASP A 122 7.33 -22.07 3.35
C ASP A 122 8.70 -21.42 3.58
N ARG A 123 8.81 -20.09 3.37
CA ARG A 123 10.02 -19.33 3.66
C ARG A 123 10.35 -19.35 5.16
N VAL A 124 9.35 -19.09 6.00
CA VAL A 124 9.48 -19.10 7.47
C VAL A 124 9.98 -20.44 7.96
N ALA A 125 9.41 -21.55 7.47
CA ALA A 125 9.82 -22.90 7.85
C ALA A 125 11.24 -23.23 7.36
N LYS A 126 11.54 -22.93 6.09
CA LYS A 126 12.84 -23.19 5.46
C LYS A 126 13.98 -22.50 6.19
N GLU A 127 13.77 -21.23 6.56
CA GLU A 127 14.81 -20.38 7.17
C GLU A 127 14.75 -20.37 8.70
N LYS A 128 13.79 -21.09 9.29
CA LYS A 128 13.56 -21.17 10.75
C LYS A 128 13.36 -19.78 11.35
N LEU A 129 12.55 -18.96 10.67
CA LEU A 129 12.23 -17.61 11.11
C LEU A 129 11.16 -17.63 12.20
N ALA A 130 11.20 -16.63 13.08
CA ALA A 130 10.16 -16.39 14.07
C ALA A 130 9.41 -15.12 13.69
N VAL A 131 8.23 -15.26 13.09
CA VAL A 131 7.35 -14.11 12.78
C VAL A 131 6.84 -13.52 14.10
N LYS A 132 7.19 -12.26 14.35
CA LYS A 132 6.85 -11.54 15.58
C LYS A 132 5.65 -10.62 15.43
N LEU A 133 5.38 -10.16 14.21
CA LEU A 133 4.31 -9.23 13.89
C LEU A 133 3.75 -9.57 12.50
N ILE A 134 2.45 -9.36 12.34
CA ILE A 134 1.80 -9.25 11.03
C ILE A 134 1.27 -7.81 10.94
N LEU A 135 1.74 -7.04 9.97
CA LEU A 135 1.34 -5.66 9.75
C LEU A 135 0.50 -5.59 8.47
N LEU A 136 -0.71 -5.05 8.57
CA LEU A 136 -1.60 -4.90 7.42
C LEU A 136 -1.49 -3.48 6.89
N THR A 137 -1.33 -3.37 5.57
CA THR A 137 -1.31 -2.06 4.91
C THR A 137 -2.69 -1.42 4.92
N HIS A 138 -3.74 -2.22 4.68
CA HIS A 138 -5.16 -1.85 4.70
C HIS A 138 -6.06 -3.10 4.70
N ALA A 139 -7.37 -2.92 4.81
CA ALA A 139 -8.38 -3.97 5.00
C ALA A 139 -9.00 -4.51 3.70
N HIS A 140 -8.40 -4.25 2.53
CA HIS A 140 -8.91 -4.87 1.30
C HIS A 140 -8.74 -6.39 1.32
N THR A 141 -9.74 -7.07 0.77
CA THR A 141 -9.91 -8.53 0.89
C THR A 141 -8.71 -9.31 0.36
N ASP A 142 -8.06 -8.81 -0.68
CA ASP A 142 -6.94 -9.43 -1.35
C ASP A 142 -5.63 -9.37 -0.53
N HIS A 143 -5.50 -8.39 0.37
CA HIS A 143 -4.37 -8.26 1.30
C HIS A 143 -4.54 -9.09 2.58
N ILE A 144 -5.79 -9.37 2.98
CA ILE A 144 -6.13 -10.08 4.22
C ILE A 144 -6.69 -11.50 4.01
N ALA A 145 -6.70 -11.98 2.76
CA ALA A 145 -7.43 -13.19 2.36
C ALA A 145 -7.07 -14.44 3.19
N ASP A 146 -5.79 -14.60 3.54
CA ASP A 146 -5.30 -15.76 4.30
C ASP A 146 -4.80 -15.38 5.70
N LEU A 147 -5.28 -14.24 6.24
CA LEU A 147 -4.88 -13.71 7.55
C LEU A 147 -5.13 -14.70 8.70
N GLY A 148 -6.29 -15.36 8.70
CA GLY A 148 -6.66 -16.31 9.74
C GLY A 148 -5.66 -17.47 9.84
N ARG A 149 -5.18 -17.95 8.70
CA ARG A 149 -4.17 -19.01 8.64
C ARG A 149 -2.80 -18.50 9.02
N LEU A 150 -2.34 -17.38 8.47
CA LEU A 150 -1.02 -16.83 8.80
C LEU A 150 -0.91 -16.56 10.31
N LYS A 151 -1.94 -15.97 10.91
CA LYS A 151 -2.03 -15.74 12.36
C LYS A 151 -1.98 -17.04 13.15
N LYS A 152 -2.74 -18.06 12.74
CA LYS A 152 -2.76 -19.36 13.42
C LYS A 152 -1.40 -20.07 13.39
N GLU A 153 -0.76 -20.12 12.23
CA GLU A 153 0.49 -20.86 12.02
C GLU A 153 1.71 -20.15 12.65
N THR A 154 1.67 -18.82 12.78
CA THR A 154 2.77 -18.03 13.37
C THR A 154 2.56 -17.69 14.83
N GLY A 155 1.31 -17.59 15.29
CA GLY A 155 0.96 -17.06 16.61
C GLY A 155 1.23 -15.57 16.77
N ALA A 156 1.59 -14.85 15.70
CA ALA A 156 1.95 -13.44 15.76
C ALA A 156 0.71 -12.54 15.96
N PRO A 157 0.82 -11.46 16.76
CA PRO A 157 -0.19 -10.41 16.78
C PRO A 157 -0.29 -9.72 15.42
N VAL A 158 -1.48 -9.21 15.12
CA VAL A 158 -1.81 -8.54 13.86
C VAL A 158 -2.12 -7.09 14.16
N TYR A 159 -1.53 -6.16 13.41
CA TYR A 159 -1.78 -4.72 13.54
C TYR A 159 -2.26 -4.09 12.23
N ILE A 160 -3.14 -3.10 12.34
CA ILE A 160 -3.67 -2.31 11.22
C ILE A 160 -3.80 -0.84 11.63
N SER A 161 -3.81 0.10 10.67
CA SER A 161 -4.08 1.51 10.97
C SER A 161 -5.40 1.69 11.73
N GLU A 162 -5.44 2.61 12.70
CA GLU A 162 -6.66 3.03 13.41
C GLU A 162 -7.76 3.61 12.51
N ARG A 163 -7.43 3.94 11.25
CA ARG A 163 -8.41 4.39 10.24
C ARG A 163 -9.21 3.25 9.64
N GLU A 164 -8.83 2.00 9.92
CA GLU A 164 -9.49 0.80 9.42
C GLU A 164 -9.70 -0.21 10.55
N SER A 165 -10.65 -1.13 10.38
CA SER A 165 -10.94 -2.13 11.39
C SER A 165 -11.31 -3.46 10.74
N ILE A 166 -10.66 -4.53 11.20
CA ILE A 166 -10.99 -5.90 10.83
C ILE A 166 -10.96 -6.81 12.06
N PRO A 167 -11.74 -7.90 12.07
CA PRO A 167 -11.68 -8.88 13.14
C PRO A 167 -10.27 -9.48 13.32
N GLY A 168 -9.76 -9.40 14.55
CA GLY A 168 -8.50 -10.06 14.92
C GLY A 168 -7.23 -9.25 14.67
N ALA A 169 -7.33 -7.97 14.30
CA ALA A 169 -6.23 -7.02 14.26
C ALA A 169 -6.38 -5.94 15.35
N GLU A 170 -5.27 -5.54 15.96
CA GLU A 170 -5.15 -4.41 16.87
C GLU A 170 -4.87 -3.13 16.07
N THR A 171 -5.50 -2.01 16.44
CA THR A 171 -5.31 -0.75 15.73
C THR A 171 -4.09 0.00 16.25
N ILE A 172 -3.31 0.59 15.36
CA ILE A 172 -2.17 1.45 15.68
C ILE A 172 -2.36 2.88 15.14
N PRO A 173 -1.93 3.92 15.88
CA PRO A 173 -1.95 5.28 15.41
C PRO A 173 -0.80 5.56 14.42
N GLU A 174 -0.89 6.68 13.72
CA GLU A 174 0.20 7.19 12.90
C GLU A 174 1.46 7.45 13.75
N GLY A 175 2.63 7.09 13.23
CA GLY A 175 3.91 7.24 13.92
C GLY A 175 4.21 6.16 14.98
N HIS A 176 3.39 5.11 15.08
CA HIS A 176 3.68 3.99 15.97
C HIS A 176 4.97 3.24 15.56
N GLU A 177 5.85 2.99 16.52
CA GLU A 177 7.11 2.28 16.32
C GLU A 177 7.09 0.90 16.99
N PHE A 178 7.54 -0.11 16.27
CA PHE A 178 7.69 -1.47 16.78
C PHE A 178 9.15 -1.79 17.09
N ASN A 179 9.38 -2.45 18.23
CA ASN A 179 10.68 -3.01 18.59
C ASN A 179 10.56 -4.54 18.61
N VAL A 180 11.27 -5.21 17.69
CA VAL A 180 11.11 -6.65 17.42
C VAL A 180 12.25 -7.49 17.93
#